data_AF-A0A914ZS51-F1
#
_entry.id   AF-A0A914ZS51-F1
#
_cell.length_a   1.000
_cell.length_b   1.000
_cell.length_c   1.000
_cell.angle_alpha   90.00
_cell.angle_beta   90.00
_cell.angle_gamma   90.00
#
_symmetry.space_group_name_H-M   'P 1'
#
loop_
_entity.id
_entity.type
_entity.pdbx_description
1 polymer ?
#
loop_
_entity_poly.entity_id
_entity_poly.type
_entity_poly.pdbx_seq_one_letter_code
_entity_poly.pdbx_strand_id
1 'polypeptide(L)'
;LYLIVKDASEWTWTLVECFVDDSLHERYWVDRLCAGPLVDNIVTAFGTTAPSEDLYSACELTYPERLQHKKVVKERFANLPNKALKVEAIVAQIVEVCDRKSDGAPRNLLKTMSACAGCAQVRLLAAQKMDSWLLNGKLQRHAMELLLWVACNIRSVSSAEDVDTLGALLRLRALKSKQINNLFNVALKEILSHDSDFMAAVMKLLLANEFSSNRFPYNMTMIHSLFTFDNASASKVLAGELCQMLAAKEEYLRVSRTFLREFVRGLLRVDFDFALFTRYLFETLTEKYVPAAVPAHLFKSLMELCWMLPFLAVTPLVREGTQLRRSTNITLTQTHIDALLRFYAEVRSFFEVCVEFLASHHAYCNDSRLFVYSFYRLLYLAAVDYYSSVDNWPLEADVTQFVRAISDAPLSEALLMRILKAGAEQSVPIDAADAIDLVENLSKRASISSPLNGMSCQHYRYERFTGRRGSSR
;
A
#
# COMPACT_ATOMS: atom_id res chain seq x y z
N LEU A 1 -0.64 -48.22 10.80
CA LEU A 1 0.40 -47.81 9.83
C LEU A 1 1.39 -46.80 10.41
N TYR A 2 0.97 -45.58 10.81
CA TYR A 2 1.89 -44.57 11.38
C TYR A 2 2.82 -45.10 12.47
N LEU A 3 2.28 -45.80 13.47
CA LEU A 3 3.07 -46.37 14.58
C LEU A 3 4.16 -47.35 14.13
N ILE A 4 4.03 -47.94 12.94
CA ILE A 4 4.98 -48.88 12.34
C ILE A 4 6.08 -48.12 11.59
N VAL A 5 5.71 -47.05 10.87
CA VAL A 5 6.64 -46.33 9.98
C VAL A 5 7.28 -45.09 10.62
N LYS A 6 6.80 -44.63 11.79
CA LYS A 6 7.24 -43.37 12.43
C LYS A 6 8.74 -43.32 12.75
N ASP A 7 9.36 -44.46 13.01
CA ASP A 7 10.76 -44.57 13.42
C ASP A 7 11.70 -44.73 12.21
N ALA A 8 11.16 -45.02 11.02
CA ALA A 8 11.94 -44.98 9.78
C ALA A 8 12.32 -43.53 9.45
N SER A 9 13.54 -43.32 8.95
CA SER A 9 14.02 -42.01 8.49
C SER A 9 13.32 -41.59 7.20
N GLU A 10 13.33 -42.47 6.20
CA GLU A 10 12.78 -42.28 4.86
C GLU A 10 11.53 -43.12 4.64
N TRP A 11 10.55 -42.57 3.93
CA TRP A 11 9.30 -43.26 3.61
C TRP A 11 9.18 -43.55 2.11
N THR A 12 8.45 -44.62 1.79
CA THR A 12 8.22 -45.05 0.41
C THR A 12 7.18 -44.17 -0.28
N TRP A 13 7.39 -43.87 -1.56
CA TRP A 13 6.46 -43.08 -2.38
C TRP A 13 5.03 -43.67 -2.44
N THR A 14 4.89 -44.99 -2.28
CA THR A 14 3.58 -45.66 -2.22
C THR A 14 2.64 -45.07 -1.16
N LEU A 15 3.17 -44.51 -0.07
CA LEU A 15 2.33 -43.81 0.91
C LEU A 15 1.68 -42.54 0.33
N VAL A 16 2.39 -41.83 -0.54
CA VAL A 16 1.87 -40.67 -1.26
C VAL A 16 0.83 -41.10 -2.28
N GLU A 17 1.06 -42.18 -3.02
CA GLU A 17 0.09 -42.74 -3.97
C GLU A 17 -1.21 -43.17 -3.27
N CYS A 18 -1.12 -43.91 -2.16
CA CYS A 18 -2.28 -44.30 -1.36
C CYS A 18 -3.02 -43.08 -0.78
N PHE A 19 -2.30 -42.02 -0.41
CA PHE A 19 -2.89 -40.77 0.02
C PHE A 19 -3.65 -40.08 -1.10
N VAL A 20 -3.05 -39.93 -2.29
CA VAL A 20 -3.69 -39.31 -3.44
C VAL A 20 -4.94 -40.07 -3.86
N ASP A 21 -4.86 -41.40 -3.91
CA ASP A 21 -5.99 -42.26 -4.24
C ASP A 21 -7.16 -42.08 -3.26
N ASP A 22 -6.94 -42.19 -1.95
CA ASP A 22 -8.03 -41.98 -0.97
C ASP A 22 -8.53 -40.52 -0.98
N SER A 23 -7.62 -39.55 -1.09
CA SER A 23 -7.96 -38.12 -0.97
C SER A 23 -8.82 -37.59 -2.10
N LEU A 24 -8.63 -38.08 -3.32
CA LEU A 24 -9.42 -37.72 -4.50
C LEU A 24 -10.77 -38.44 -4.56
N HIS A 25 -10.88 -39.63 -3.95
CA HIS A 25 -12.07 -40.48 -4.01
C HIS A 25 -12.89 -40.44 -2.71
N GLU A 26 -12.85 -41.48 -1.88
CA GLU A 26 -13.78 -41.68 -0.75
C GLU A 26 -13.32 -41.00 0.55
N ARG A 27 -12.05 -40.61 0.65
CA ARG A 27 -11.44 -39.99 1.84
C ARG A 27 -11.66 -40.79 3.13
N TYR A 28 -11.58 -42.13 3.05
CA TYR A 28 -11.88 -43.02 4.15
C TYR A 28 -10.96 -42.83 5.36
N TRP A 29 -9.68 -42.52 5.12
CA TRP A 29 -8.69 -42.44 6.18
C TRP A 29 -7.99 -41.08 6.27
N VAL A 30 -7.84 -40.34 5.16
CA VAL A 30 -7.07 -39.07 5.15
C VAL A 30 -7.67 -37.97 6.03
N ASP A 31 -8.99 -38.01 6.26
CA ASP A 31 -9.69 -37.02 7.10
C ASP A 31 -9.82 -37.48 8.57
N ARG A 32 -9.39 -38.70 8.92
CA ARG A 32 -9.49 -39.21 10.31
C ARG A 32 -8.43 -38.61 11.21
N LEU A 33 -8.82 -38.18 12.40
CA LEU A 33 -7.92 -37.65 13.43
C LEU A 33 -6.74 -38.61 13.74
N CYS A 34 -7.02 -39.92 13.83
CA CYS A 34 -5.98 -40.92 14.12
C CYS A 34 -4.95 -41.10 12.99
N ALA A 35 -5.27 -40.68 11.77
CA ALA A 35 -4.35 -40.68 10.63
C ALA A 35 -3.58 -39.35 10.50
N GLY A 36 -3.94 -38.31 11.27
CA GLY A 36 -3.33 -36.97 11.21
C GLY A 36 -1.80 -36.99 11.14
N PRO A 37 -1.09 -37.63 12.08
CA PRO A 37 0.38 -37.68 12.05
C PRO A 37 0.94 -38.34 10.78
N LEU A 38 0.26 -39.35 10.24
CA LEU A 38 0.67 -39.99 8.98
C LEU A 38 0.51 -39.01 7.82
N VAL A 39 -0.67 -38.39 7.71
CA VAL A 39 -1.02 -37.46 6.64
C VAL A 39 -0.08 -36.26 6.65
N ASP A 40 0.16 -35.66 7.82
CA ASP A 40 1.04 -34.51 7.96
C ASP A 40 2.48 -34.81 7.49
N ASN A 41 2.98 -36.02 7.73
CA ASN A 41 4.28 -36.44 7.19
C ASN A 41 4.19 -36.73 5.69
N ILE A 42 3.10 -37.31 5.17
CA ILE A 42 2.89 -37.52 3.72
C ILE A 42 2.89 -36.19 2.96
N VAL A 43 2.21 -35.17 3.50
CA VAL A 43 2.06 -33.85 2.88
C VAL A 43 3.41 -33.12 2.71
N THR A 44 4.44 -33.48 3.49
CA THR A 44 5.81 -32.97 3.29
C THR A 44 6.37 -33.29 1.90
N ALA A 45 5.88 -34.36 1.25
CA ALA A 45 6.22 -34.69 -0.13
C ALA A 45 5.95 -33.53 -1.11
N PHE A 46 4.94 -32.70 -0.84
CA PHE A 46 4.55 -31.56 -1.67
C PHE A 46 5.12 -30.23 -1.17
N GLY A 47 5.82 -30.23 -0.03
CA GLY A 47 6.34 -29.02 0.60
C GLY A 47 5.25 -28.07 1.11
N THR A 48 4.02 -28.54 1.34
CA THR A 48 2.87 -27.71 1.72
C THR A 48 2.91 -27.29 3.20
N THR A 49 2.68 -26.00 3.46
CA THR A 49 2.42 -25.45 4.80
C THR A 49 0.93 -25.38 5.06
N ALA A 50 0.49 -25.92 6.18
CA ALA A 50 -0.91 -25.86 6.60
C ALA A 50 -1.22 -24.53 7.33
N PRO A 51 -2.40 -23.91 7.11
CA PRO A 51 -2.81 -22.73 7.87
C PRO A 51 -2.95 -23.03 9.37
N SER A 52 -2.72 -22.00 10.19
CA SER A 52 -2.92 -22.04 11.63
C SER A 52 -4.41 -22.04 12.01
N GLU A 53 -4.70 -22.42 13.25
CA GLU A 53 -6.06 -22.31 13.81
C GLU A 53 -6.54 -20.85 13.88
N ASP A 54 -5.63 -19.91 14.11
CA ASP A 54 -5.91 -18.47 14.14
C ASP A 54 -6.40 -17.96 12.78
N LEU A 55 -5.81 -18.42 11.68
CA LEU A 55 -6.26 -18.05 10.32
C LEU A 55 -7.68 -18.53 10.05
N TYR A 56 -8.02 -19.74 10.48
CA TYR A 56 -9.39 -20.25 10.37
C TYR A 56 -10.36 -19.43 11.22
N SER A 57 -9.98 -19.13 12.46
CA SER A 57 -10.79 -18.36 13.40
C SER A 57 -11.05 -16.93 12.91
N ALA A 58 -10.04 -16.26 12.33
CA ALA A 58 -10.18 -14.94 11.72
C ALA A 58 -11.16 -14.90 10.53
N CYS A 59 -11.40 -16.07 9.91
CA CYS A 59 -12.33 -16.23 8.79
C CYS A 59 -13.69 -16.79 9.20
N GLU A 60 -13.94 -16.98 10.51
CA GLU A 60 -15.14 -17.65 11.04
C GLU A 60 -15.32 -19.08 10.45
N LEU A 61 -14.20 -19.76 10.17
CA LEU A 61 -14.17 -21.13 9.68
C LEU A 61 -13.85 -22.10 10.83
N THR A 62 -14.47 -23.29 10.81
CA THR A 62 -14.12 -24.34 11.77
C THR A 62 -12.76 -24.94 11.43
N TYR A 63 -11.86 -24.99 12.42
CA TYR A 63 -10.58 -25.66 12.24
C TYR A 63 -10.79 -27.18 12.00
N PRO A 64 -10.25 -27.76 10.90
CA PRO A 64 -10.49 -29.15 10.56
C PRO A 64 -10.03 -30.11 11.66
N GLU A 65 -10.89 -31.05 12.06
CA GLU A 65 -10.60 -32.03 13.11
C GLU A 65 -9.29 -32.77 12.85
N ARG A 66 -9.01 -33.13 11.58
CA ARG A 66 -7.76 -33.80 11.19
C ARG A 66 -6.48 -33.04 11.61
N LEU A 67 -6.55 -31.73 11.77
CA LEU A 67 -5.42 -30.87 12.12
C LEU A 67 -5.30 -30.62 13.63
N GLN A 68 -6.26 -31.05 14.45
CA GLN A 68 -6.28 -30.84 15.90
C GLN A 68 -5.34 -31.77 16.68
N HIS A 69 -4.68 -32.69 15.98
CA HIS A 69 -3.70 -33.59 16.60
C HIS A 69 -2.37 -32.86 16.86
N LYS A 70 -1.56 -33.39 17.78
CA LYS A 70 -0.20 -32.89 17.99
C LYS A 70 0.63 -33.11 16.73
N LYS A 71 0.98 -32.03 16.02
CA LYS A 71 1.80 -32.07 14.82
C LYS A 71 3.18 -32.65 15.13
N VAL A 72 3.51 -33.78 14.51
CA VAL A 72 4.84 -34.41 14.52
C VAL A 72 5.30 -34.53 13.08
N VAL A 73 5.73 -33.41 12.50
CA VAL A 73 6.13 -33.33 11.10
C VAL A 73 7.63 -33.58 10.98
N LYS A 74 8.02 -34.54 10.15
CA LYS A 74 9.41 -34.73 9.70
C LYS A 74 9.37 -34.86 8.18
N GLU A 75 10.29 -34.23 7.48
CA GLU A 75 10.43 -34.42 6.03
C GLU A 75 10.86 -35.88 5.78
N ARG A 76 9.97 -36.69 5.20
CA ARG A 76 10.18 -38.13 4.99
C ARG A 76 10.61 -38.50 3.57
N PHE A 77 10.63 -37.51 2.69
CA PHE A 77 10.81 -37.71 1.25
C PHE A 77 11.94 -36.85 0.69
N ALA A 78 12.78 -36.23 1.52
CA ALA A 78 13.86 -35.35 1.06
C ALA A 78 14.80 -36.05 0.07
N ASN A 79 15.15 -37.31 0.36
CA ASN A 79 16.16 -38.06 -0.39
C ASN A 79 15.54 -39.03 -1.43
N LEU A 80 14.25 -38.89 -1.73
CA LEU A 80 13.56 -39.81 -2.62
C LEU A 80 13.98 -39.60 -4.09
N PRO A 81 14.48 -40.62 -4.80
CA PRO A 81 14.86 -40.49 -6.21
C PRO A 81 13.68 -40.08 -7.07
N ASN A 82 13.92 -39.14 -7.99
CA ASN A 82 12.90 -38.63 -8.93
C ASN A 82 11.66 -38.03 -8.24
N LYS A 83 11.78 -37.52 -7.01
CA LYS A 83 10.67 -36.87 -6.26
C LYS A 83 9.92 -35.85 -7.13
N ALA A 84 10.65 -34.97 -7.83
CA ALA A 84 10.07 -33.95 -8.69
C ALA A 84 9.16 -34.53 -9.78
N LEU A 85 9.65 -35.48 -10.58
CA LEU A 85 8.86 -36.15 -11.63
C LEU A 85 7.62 -36.86 -11.07
N LYS A 86 7.73 -37.45 -9.89
CA LYS A 86 6.60 -38.13 -9.24
C LYS A 86 5.56 -37.14 -8.72
N VAL A 87 6.00 -36.00 -8.17
CA VAL A 87 5.11 -34.89 -7.80
C VAL A 87 4.42 -34.33 -9.04
N GLU A 88 5.15 -34.11 -10.14
CA GLU A 88 4.58 -33.67 -11.42
C GLU A 88 3.50 -34.62 -11.93
N ALA A 89 3.68 -35.94 -11.81
CA ALA A 89 2.65 -36.91 -12.17
C ALA A 89 1.37 -36.78 -11.32
N ILE A 90 1.50 -36.55 -10.00
CA ILE A 90 0.36 -36.27 -9.13
C ILE A 90 -0.33 -34.96 -9.52
N VAL A 91 0.45 -33.92 -9.82
CA VAL A 91 -0.09 -32.63 -10.25
C VAL A 91 -0.87 -32.77 -11.57
N ALA A 92 -0.34 -33.53 -12.54
CA ALA A 92 -1.02 -33.83 -13.79
C ALA A 92 -2.36 -34.57 -13.55
N GLN A 93 -2.39 -35.51 -12.62
CA GLN A 93 -3.64 -36.19 -12.21
C GLN A 93 -4.65 -35.20 -11.60
N ILE A 94 -4.20 -34.28 -10.73
CA ILE A 94 -5.06 -33.24 -10.14
C ILE A 94 -5.63 -32.33 -11.23
N VAL A 95 -4.81 -31.90 -12.19
CA VAL A 95 -5.24 -31.09 -13.34
C VAL A 95 -6.28 -31.83 -14.17
N GLU A 96 -6.03 -33.10 -14.51
CA GLU A 96 -6.96 -33.92 -15.27
C GLU A 96 -8.31 -34.04 -14.56
N VAL A 97 -8.31 -34.35 -13.26
CA VAL A 97 -9.55 -34.44 -12.46
C VAL A 97 -10.26 -33.09 -12.38
N CYS A 98 -9.53 -31.98 -12.34
CA CYS A 98 -10.10 -30.63 -12.32
C CYS A 98 -10.75 -30.23 -13.65
N ASP A 99 -10.23 -30.70 -14.78
CA ASP A 99 -10.71 -30.34 -16.11
C ASP A 99 -11.75 -31.30 -16.69
N ARG A 100 -11.96 -32.46 -16.07
CA ARG A 100 -13.09 -33.34 -16.42
C ARG A 100 -14.41 -32.54 -16.35
N LYS A 101 -15.13 -32.49 -17.49
CA LYS A 101 -16.36 -31.70 -17.70
C LYS A 101 -17.57 -32.27 -16.92
N SER A 102 -17.51 -32.29 -15.60
CA SER A 102 -18.70 -32.33 -14.74
C SER A 102 -19.14 -30.92 -14.38
N ASP A 103 -20.41 -30.73 -13.98
CA ASP A 103 -20.91 -29.47 -13.42
C ASP A 103 -20.16 -29.12 -12.11
N GLY A 104 -19.00 -28.46 -12.26
CA GLY A 104 -18.12 -28.04 -11.17
C GLY A 104 -17.13 -29.12 -10.70
N ALA A 105 -16.09 -28.66 -10.00
CA ALA A 105 -15.10 -29.50 -9.34
C ALA A 105 -15.69 -30.25 -8.13
N PRO A 106 -15.32 -31.51 -7.85
CA PRO A 106 -15.79 -32.21 -6.67
C PRO A 106 -15.17 -31.66 -5.37
N ARG A 107 -15.88 -31.80 -4.24
CA ARG A 107 -15.40 -31.35 -2.90
C ARG A 107 -14.05 -31.96 -2.51
N ASN A 108 -13.84 -33.22 -2.88
CA ASN A 108 -12.64 -33.98 -2.52
C ASN A 108 -11.41 -33.52 -3.30
N LEU A 109 -11.60 -33.02 -4.54
CA LEU A 109 -10.53 -32.37 -5.29
C LEU A 109 -10.02 -31.13 -4.55
N LEU A 110 -10.91 -30.22 -4.13
CA LEU A 110 -10.52 -28.98 -3.43
C LEU A 110 -9.72 -29.26 -2.16
N LYS A 111 -10.18 -30.22 -1.34
CA LYS A 111 -9.47 -30.65 -0.13
C LYS A 111 -8.12 -31.31 -0.43
N THR A 112 -7.99 -32.01 -1.56
CA THR A 112 -6.71 -32.61 -2.01
C THR A 112 -5.75 -31.54 -2.50
N MET A 113 -6.25 -30.57 -3.28
CA MET A 113 -5.48 -29.39 -3.69
C MET A 113 -4.93 -28.62 -2.49
N SER A 114 -5.66 -28.54 -1.37
CA SER A 114 -5.14 -27.95 -0.13
C SER A 114 -3.86 -28.67 0.34
N ALA A 115 -3.87 -30.00 0.41
CA ALA A 115 -2.71 -30.79 0.81
C ALA A 115 -1.55 -30.69 -0.20
N CYS A 116 -1.85 -30.43 -1.48
CA CYS A 116 -0.86 -30.25 -2.54
C CYS A 116 -0.54 -28.77 -2.82
N ALA A 117 -0.98 -27.83 -1.99
CA ALA A 117 -0.81 -26.39 -2.24
C ALA A 117 0.65 -25.92 -2.20
N GLY A 118 1.60 -26.74 -1.75
CA GLY A 118 3.03 -26.49 -1.93
C GLY A 118 3.49 -26.59 -3.40
N CYS A 119 2.72 -27.22 -4.28
CA CYS A 119 2.98 -27.28 -5.72
C CYS A 119 2.44 -26.03 -6.43
N ALA A 120 3.32 -25.27 -7.10
CA ALA A 120 2.96 -23.99 -7.71
C ALA A 120 1.85 -24.08 -8.76
N GLN A 121 1.89 -25.12 -9.61
CA GLN A 121 0.86 -25.39 -10.61
C GLN A 121 -0.53 -25.65 -9.98
N VAL A 122 -0.58 -26.31 -8.82
CA VAL A 122 -1.84 -26.55 -8.08
C VAL A 122 -2.40 -25.25 -7.52
N ARG A 123 -1.54 -24.37 -6.97
CA ARG A 123 -1.95 -23.04 -6.50
C ARG A 123 -2.50 -22.19 -7.63
N LEU A 124 -1.80 -22.17 -8.78
CA LEU A 124 -2.22 -21.40 -9.95
C LEU A 124 -3.57 -21.90 -10.48
N LEU A 125 -3.73 -23.21 -10.66
CA LEU A 125 -5.00 -23.81 -11.07
C LEU A 125 -6.12 -23.47 -10.09
N ALA A 126 -5.86 -23.57 -8.78
CA ALA A 126 -6.83 -23.21 -7.75
C ALA A 126 -7.23 -21.74 -7.87
N ALA A 127 -6.28 -20.81 -7.96
CA ALA A 127 -6.54 -19.38 -8.07
C ALA A 127 -7.36 -19.03 -9.33
N GLN A 128 -7.07 -19.67 -10.46
CA GLN A 128 -7.81 -19.46 -11.72
C GLN A 128 -9.28 -19.91 -11.64
N LYS A 129 -9.58 -20.99 -10.90
CA LYS A 129 -10.95 -21.51 -10.74
C LYS A 129 -11.67 -20.94 -9.51
N MET A 130 -10.92 -20.29 -8.61
CA MET A 130 -11.36 -19.86 -7.28
C MET A 130 -12.66 -19.06 -7.31
N ASP A 131 -12.80 -18.13 -8.26
CA ASP A 131 -14.01 -17.29 -8.38
C ASP A 131 -15.28 -18.14 -8.56
N SER A 132 -15.21 -19.14 -9.45
CA SER A 132 -16.33 -20.04 -9.71
C SER A 132 -16.66 -20.94 -8.52
N TRP A 133 -15.65 -21.37 -7.77
CA TRP A 133 -15.84 -22.26 -6.61
C TRP A 133 -16.35 -21.51 -5.39
N LEU A 134 -15.92 -20.27 -5.18
CA LEU A 134 -16.43 -19.40 -4.11
C LEU A 134 -17.89 -18.99 -4.34
N LEU A 135 -18.33 -18.87 -5.59
CA LEU A 135 -19.72 -18.58 -5.95
C LEU A 135 -20.62 -19.82 -5.92
N ASN A 136 -20.06 -21.02 -5.94
CA ASN A 136 -20.80 -22.27 -5.88
C ASN A 136 -21.11 -22.65 -4.43
N GLY A 137 -22.36 -22.53 -4.00
CA GLY A 137 -22.78 -22.84 -2.62
C GLY A 137 -22.46 -24.27 -2.13
N LYS A 138 -22.31 -25.26 -3.03
CA LYS A 138 -21.91 -26.63 -2.64
C LYS A 138 -20.41 -26.75 -2.37
N LEU A 139 -19.59 -25.87 -2.94
CA LEU A 139 -18.13 -25.91 -2.86
C LEU A 139 -17.55 -24.79 -2.02
N GLN A 140 -18.30 -23.71 -1.81
CA GLN A 140 -17.84 -22.46 -1.21
C GLN A 140 -16.99 -22.68 0.03
N ARG A 141 -17.47 -23.42 1.03
CA ARG A 141 -16.69 -23.70 2.24
C ARG A 141 -15.32 -24.33 1.96
N HIS A 142 -15.25 -25.31 1.07
CA HIS A 142 -13.99 -25.97 0.71
C HIS A 142 -13.08 -25.05 -0.11
N ALA A 143 -13.66 -24.18 -0.94
CA ALA A 143 -12.90 -23.17 -1.68
C ALA A 143 -12.33 -22.10 -0.75
N MET A 144 -13.09 -21.72 0.29
CA MET A 144 -12.63 -20.80 1.31
C MET A 144 -11.44 -21.38 2.08
N GLU A 145 -11.53 -22.65 2.48
CA GLU A 145 -10.40 -23.36 3.09
C GLU A 145 -9.21 -23.44 2.14
N LEU A 146 -9.42 -23.85 0.87
CA LEU A 146 -8.36 -23.91 -0.13
C LEU A 146 -7.65 -22.56 -0.33
N LEU A 147 -8.36 -21.44 -0.30
CA LEU A 147 -7.75 -20.10 -0.41
C LEU A 147 -6.75 -19.82 0.71
N LEU A 148 -7.04 -20.22 1.96
CA LEU A 148 -6.09 -20.09 3.07
C LEU A 148 -4.83 -20.94 2.84
N TRP A 149 -4.99 -22.16 2.32
CA TRP A 149 -3.87 -23.03 1.99
C TRP A 149 -3.03 -22.46 0.84
N VAL A 150 -3.67 -21.88 -0.18
CA VAL A 150 -2.94 -21.18 -1.26
C VAL A 150 -2.13 -20.01 -0.68
N ALA A 151 -2.74 -19.17 0.16
CA ALA A 151 -2.08 -18.01 0.77
C ALA A 151 -0.84 -18.39 1.62
N CYS A 152 -0.92 -19.48 2.40
CA CYS A 152 0.21 -19.99 3.20
C CYS A 152 1.37 -20.55 2.33
N ASN A 153 1.16 -20.70 1.02
CA ASN A 153 2.10 -21.38 0.13
C ASN A 153 2.53 -20.56 -1.09
N ILE A 154 2.05 -19.33 -1.25
CA ILE A 154 2.70 -18.34 -2.12
C ILE A 154 3.92 -17.83 -1.35
N ARG A 155 5.13 -18.13 -1.82
CA ARG A 155 6.36 -17.98 -1.01
C ARG A 155 7.41 -17.07 -1.60
N SER A 156 7.37 -16.80 -2.90
CA SER A 156 8.37 -15.93 -3.51
C SER A 156 7.82 -15.13 -4.68
N VAL A 157 8.09 -13.83 -4.67
CA VAL A 157 7.86 -12.95 -5.82
C VAL A 157 8.80 -13.24 -7.00
N SER A 158 9.85 -14.06 -6.79
CA SER A 158 10.76 -14.49 -7.86
C SER A 158 10.23 -15.69 -8.65
N SER A 159 9.21 -16.40 -8.15
CA SER A 159 8.55 -17.47 -8.91
C SER A 159 7.48 -16.87 -9.80
N ALA A 160 7.58 -17.13 -11.11
CA ALA A 160 6.59 -16.69 -12.09
C ALA A 160 5.19 -17.24 -11.76
N GLU A 161 5.10 -18.50 -11.33
CA GLU A 161 3.83 -19.13 -10.98
C GLU A 161 3.18 -18.51 -9.74
N ASP A 162 3.97 -18.10 -8.73
CA ASP A 162 3.45 -17.39 -7.56
C ASP A 162 2.93 -16.00 -7.95
N VAL A 163 3.65 -15.28 -8.83
CA VAL A 163 3.20 -13.99 -9.37
C VAL A 163 1.92 -14.14 -10.20
N ASP A 164 1.81 -15.18 -11.03
CA ASP A 164 0.59 -15.49 -11.79
C ASP A 164 -0.57 -15.87 -10.87
N THR A 165 -0.29 -16.62 -9.80
CA THR A 165 -1.27 -16.98 -8.77
C THR A 165 -1.81 -15.72 -8.09
N LEU A 166 -0.93 -14.80 -7.67
CA LEU A 166 -1.34 -13.49 -7.13
C LEU A 166 -2.17 -12.70 -8.13
N GLY A 167 -1.73 -12.65 -9.39
CA GLY A 167 -2.45 -11.97 -10.46
C GLY A 167 -3.87 -12.52 -10.66
N ALA A 168 -4.07 -13.83 -10.53
CA ALA A 168 -5.40 -14.44 -10.58
C ALA A 168 -6.25 -14.10 -9.35
N LEU A 169 -5.67 -14.17 -8.15
CA LEU A 169 -6.36 -13.85 -6.89
C LEU A 169 -6.79 -12.38 -6.78
N LEU A 170 -5.97 -11.43 -7.25
CA LEU A 170 -6.29 -10.00 -7.24
C LEU A 170 -7.39 -9.61 -8.25
N ARG A 171 -7.85 -10.57 -9.07
CA ARG A 171 -8.90 -10.37 -10.08
C ARG A 171 -10.22 -11.08 -9.74
N LEU A 172 -10.37 -11.58 -8.51
CA LEU A 172 -11.59 -12.22 -8.04
C LEU A 172 -12.78 -11.26 -8.04
N ARG A 173 -13.93 -11.73 -8.54
CA ARG A 173 -15.21 -10.97 -8.58
C ARG A 173 -16.15 -11.39 -7.45
N ALA A 174 -15.92 -12.54 -6.84
CA ALA A 174 -16.64 -13.08 -5.69
C ALA A 174 -16.54 -12.20 -4.43
N LEU A 175 -15.61 -11.23 -4.39
CA LEU A 175 -15.38 -10.30 -3.28
C LEU A 175 -16.56 -9.38 -2.95
N LYS A 176 -17.67 -9.46 -3.72
CA LYS A 176 -18.96 -8.82 -3.36
C LYS A 176 -19.55 -9.35 -2.06
N SER A 177 -19.28 -10.61 -1.71
CA SER A 177 -19.74 -11.20 -0.45
C SER A 177 -18.87 -10.70 0.69
N LYS A 178 -19.48 -10.14 1.74
CA LYS A 178 -18.76 -9.68 2.94
C LYS A 178 -17.89 -10.78 3.55
N GLN A 179 -18.39 -12.01 3.61
CA GLN A 179 -17.66 -13.15 4.15
C GLN A 179 -16.42 -13.50 3.29
N ILE A 180 -16.59 -13.53 1.96
CA ILE A 180 -15.50 -13.83 1.02
C ILE A 180 -14.48 -12.69 1.01
N ASN A 181 -14.93 -11.45 1.12
CA ASN A 181 -14.06 -10.28 1.24
C ASN A 181 -13.20 -10.34 2.51
N ASN A 182 -13.81 -10.66 3.66
CA ASN A 182 -13.08 -10.84 4.91
C ASN A 182 -12.01 -11.94 4.79
N LEU A 183 -12.40 -13.11 4.27
CA LEU A 183 -11.49 -14.22 4.00
C LEU A 183 -10.32 -13.79 3.11
N PHE A 184 -10.60 -13.08 2.01
CA PHE A 184 -9.57 -12.62 1.08
C PHE A 184 -8.60 -11.66 1.76
N ASN A 185 -9.08 -10.75 2.61
CA ASN A 185 -8.21 -9.84 3.35
C ASN A 185 -7.32 -10.57 4.36
N VAL A 186 -7.83 -11.61 5.01
CA VAL A 186 -7.00 -12.48 5.88
C VAL A 186 -5.94 -13.20 5.05
N ALA A 187 -6.33 -13.80 3.92
CA ALA A 187 -5.40 -14.47 3.01
C ALA A 187 -4.34 -13.52 2.43
N LEU A 188 -4.72 -12.29 2.06
CA LEU A 188 -3.80 -11.29 1.55
C LEU A 188 -2.80 -10.86 2.64
N LYS A 189 -3.25 -10.67 3.88
CA LYS A 189 -2.35 -10.37 5.01
C LYS A 189 -1.36 -11.49 5.29
N GLU A 190 -1.80 -12.74 5.20
CA GLU A 190 -0.90 -13.90 5.32
C GLU A 190 0.21 -13.85 4.26
N ILE A 191 -0.14 -13.61 2.99
CA ILE A 191 0.84 -13.46 1.91
C ILE A 191 1.83 -12.32 2.18
N LEU A 192 1.33 -11.15 2.58
CA LEU A 192 2.14 -9.97 2.87
C LEU A 192 3.09 -10.18 4.06
N SER A 193 2.80 -11.15 4.94
CA SER A 193 3.62 -11.44 6.11
C SER A 193 4.87 -12.28 5.81
N HIS A 194 4.96 -12.90 4.63
CA HIS A 194 6.08 -13.77 4.28
C HIS A 194 7.35 -13.00 3.94
N ASP A 195 7.24 -11.96 3.13
CA ASP A 195 8.36 -11.13 2.66
C ASP A 195 7.89 -9.70 2.35
N SER A 196 8.72 -8.71 2.67
CA SER A 196 8.50 -7.30 2.33
C SER A 196 8.28 -7.05 0.83
N ASP A 197 8.87 -7.88 -0.04
CA ASP A 197 8.76 -7.72 -1.49
C ASP A 197 7.33 -7.96 -2.03
N PHE A 198 6.50 -8.71 -1.30
CA PHE A 198 5.11 -8.95 -1.70
C PHE A 198 4.28 -7.66 -1.76
N MET A 199 4.57 -6.69 -0.89
CA MET A 199 3.92 -5.37 -0.92
C MET A 199 4.11 -4.71 -2.29
N ALA A 200 5.35 -4.72 -2.79
CA ALA A 200 5.71 -4.16 -4.09
C ALA A 200 5.06 -4.93 -5.24
N ALA A 201 5.12 -6.26 -5.21
CA ALA A 201 4.51 -7.10 -6.25
C ALA A 201 2.99 -6.91 -6.33
N VAL A 202 2.29 -6.91 -5.19
CA VAL A 202 0.84 -6.74 -5.14
C VAL A 202 0.43 -5.33 -5.58
N MET A 203 1.10 -4.28 -5.09
CA MET A 203 0.82 -2.90 -5.51
C MET A 203 0.96 -2.75 -7.03
N LYS A 204 2.04 -3.27 -7.61
CA LYS A 204 2.31 -3.21 -9.06
C LYS A 204 1.20 -3.89 -9.87
N LEU A 205 0.77 -5.08 -9.46
CA LEU A 205 -0.33 -5.80 -10.12
C LEU A 205 -1.67 -5.04 -10.01
N LEU A 206 -1.96 -4.45 -8.84
CA LEU A 206 -3.18 -3.68 -8.62
C LEU A 206 -3.21 -2.40 -9.45
N LEU A 207 -2.11 -1.65 -9.53
CA LEU A 207 -2.01 -0.44 -10.35
C LEU A 207 -2.09 -0.78 -11.84
N ALA A 208 -1.43 -1.85 -12.30
CA ALA A 208 -1.56 -2.32 -13.67
C ALA A 208 -3.03 -2.62 -14.04
N ASN A 209 -3.79 -3.23 -13.12
CA ASN A 209 -5.22 -3.47 -13.32
C ASN A 209 -6.04 -2.17 -13.28
N GLU A 210 -5.73 -1.25 -12.35
CA GLU A 210 -6.45 0.02 -12.16
C GLU A 210 -6.30 0.97 -13.35
N PHE A 211 -5.12 0.99 -13.97
CA PHE A 211 -4.86 1.82 -15.15
C PHE A 211 -5.15 1.11 -16.47
N SER A 212 -5.66 -0.13 -16.42
CA SER A 212 -6.13 -0.83 -17.61
C SER A 212 -7.52 -0.35 -18.05
N SER A 213 -7.91 -0.69 -19.28
CA SER A 213 -9.27 -0.45 -19.78
C SER A 213 -10.34 -1.30 -19.07
N ASN A 214 -9.93 -2.44 -18.47
CA ASN A 214 -10.81 -3.40 -17.84
C ASN A 214 -10.56 -3.44 -16.32
N ARG A 215 -10.89 -2.35 -15.64
CA ARG A 215 -10.67 -2.20 -14.20
C ARG A 215 -11.48 -3.22 -13.40
N PHE A 216 -10.88 -3.74 -12.33
CA PHE A 216 -11.58 -4.61 -11.38
C PHE A 216 -12.16 -3.76 -10.24
N PRO A 217 -13.44 -3.98 -9.86
CA PRO A 217 -14.16 -3.07 -8.96
C PRO A 217 -13.61 -3.02 -7.53
N TYR A 218 -12.77 -3.97 -7.13
CA TYR A 218 -12.22 -4.07 -5.77
C TYR A 218 -10.77 -3.59 -5.65
N ASN A 219 -10.15 -3.14 -6.75
CA ASN A 219 -8.73 -2.73 -6.77
C ASN A 219 -8.40 -1.70 -5.70
N MET A 220 -9.11 -0.57 -5.66
CA MET A 220 -8.86 0.47 -4.66
C MET A 220 -9.04 -0.04 -3.22
N THR A 221 -10.01 -0.91 -2.97
CA THR A 221 -10.21 -1.54 -1.65
C THR A 221 -9.06 -2.48 -1.28
N MET A 222 -8.51 -3.20 -2.26
CA MET A 222 -7.32 -4.04 -2.05
C MET A 222 -6.08 -3.17 -1.78
N ILE A 223 -5.89 -2.08 -2.52
CA ILE A 223 -4.81 -1.11 -2.25
C ILE A 223 -4.97 -0.53 -0.84
N HIS A 224 -6.18 -0.16 -0.44
CA HIS A 224 -6.45 0.32 0.92
C HIS A 224 -6.10 -0.72 2.00
N SER A 225 -6.32 -2.02 1.72
CA SER A 225 -5.95 -3.10 2.63
C SER A 225 -4.43 -3.20 2.83
N LEU A 226 -3.63 -2.81 1.83
CA LEU A 226 -2.17 -2.68 1.97
C LEU A 226 -1.79 -1.58 2.96
N PHE A 227 -2.47 -0.42 2.92
CA PHE A 227 -2.24 0.68 3.85
C PHE A 227 -2.67 0.32 5.29
N THR A 228 -3.70 -0.51 5.44
CA THR A 228 -4.09 -1.04 6.75
C THR A 228 -3.10 -2.08 7.29
N PHE A 229 -2.36 -2.77 6.42
CA PHE A 229 -1.30 -3.70 6.83
C PHE A 229 -0.05 -2.94 7.29
N ASP A 230 0.48 -2.06 6.43
CA ASP A 230 1.60 -1.18 6.75
C ASP A 230 1.48 0.11 5.93
N ASN A 231 1.03 1.19 6.57
CA ASN A 231 0.80 2.48 5.92
C ASN A 231 2.10 3.08 5.35
N ALA A 232 3.21 3.00 6.09
CA ALA A 232 4.47 3.61 5.67
C ALA A 232 5.08 2.86 4.49
N SER A 233 5.10 1.52 4.54
CA SER A 233 5.58 0.67 3.45
C SER A 233 4.69 0.79 2.21
N ALA A 234 3.37 0.71 2.36
CA ALA A 234 2.43 0.87 1.25
C ALA A 234 2.53 2.26 0.60
N SER A 235 2.71 3.33 1.40
CA SER A 235 2.96 4.69 0.91
C SER A 235 4.24 4.77 0.09
N LYS A 236 5.34 4.18 0.59
CA LYS A 236 6.63 4.14 -0.11
C LYS A 236 6.51 3.42 -1.45
N VAL A 237 5.91 2.23 -1.44
CA VAL A 237 5.71 1.43 -2.66
C VAL A 237 4.80 2.15 -3.66
N LEU A 238 3.67 2.71 -3.22
CA LEU A 238 2.75 3.42 -4.11
C LEU A 238 3.42 4.64 -4.75
N ALA A 239 4.13 5.45 -3.97
CA ALA A 239 4.89 6.59 -4.48
C ALA A 239 5.94 6.12 -5.50
N GLY A 240 6.65 5.02 -5.20
CA GLY A 240 7.65 4.44 -6.07
C GLY A 240 7.10 3.99 -7.43
N GLU A 241 5.96 3.31 -7.43
CA GLU A 241 5.30 2.86 -8.67
C GLU A 241 4.73 4.04 -9.47
N LEU A 242 4.11 5.03 -8.82
CA LEU A 242 3.63 6.23 -9.52
C LEU A 242 4.79 7.03 -10.13
N CYS A 243 5.90 7.21 -9.42
CA CYS A 243 7.07 7.90 -9.97
C CYS A 243 7.62 7.17 -11.21
N GLN A 244 7.69 5.84 -11.19
CA GLN A 244 8.12 5.05 -12.35
C GLN A 244 7.15 5.16 -13.53
N MET A 245 5.85 5.14 -13.26
CA MET A 245 4.84 5.34 -14.29
C MET A 245 4.95 6.73 -14.93
N LEU A 246 5.09 7.78 -14.13
CA LEU A 246 5.30 9.14 -14.62
C LEU A 246 6.57 9.25 -15.46
N ALA A 247 7.63 8.52 -15.12
CA ALA A 247 8.86 8.50 -15.89
C ALA A 247 8.68 7.78 -17.24
N ALA A 248 7.81 6.76 -17.28
CA ALA A 248 7.57 5.99 -18.49
C ALA A 248 6.84 6.81 -19.57
N LYS A 249 5.77 7.53 -19.20
CA LYS A 249 5.00 8.40 -20.12
C LYS A 249 4.31 9.55 -19.38
N GLU A 250 4.39 10.76 -19.93
CA GLU A 250 3.74 11.97 -19.40
C GLU A 250 2.21 11.81 -19.24
N GLU A 251 1.56 11.04 -20.12
CA GLU A 251 0.12 10.75 -20.07
C GLU A 251 -0.32 10.08 -18.76
N TYR A 252 0.59 9.38 -18.07
CA TYR A 252 0.28 8.78 -16.78
C TYR A 252 -0.02 9.80 -15.68
N LEU A 253 0.36 11.07 -15.85
CA LEU A 253 0.06 12.13 -14.90
C LEU A 253 -1.44 12.28 -14.67
N ARG A 254 -2.22 12.39 -15.75
CA ARG A 254 -3.67 12.62 -15.65
C ARG A 254 -4.39 11.46 -14.94
N VAL A 255 -4.04 10.22 -15.28
CA VAL A 255 -4.63 9.04 -14.64
C VAL A 255 -4.17 8.87 -13.20
N SER A 256 -2.90 9.20 -12.89
CA SER A 256 -2.37 9.17 -11.52
C SER A 256 -3.06 10.18 -10.61
N ARG A 257 -3.28 11.41 -11.09
CA ARG A 257 -4.04 12.45 -10.34
C ARG A 257 -5.47 12.01 -10.06
N THR A 258 -6.14 11.48 -11.09
CA THR A 258 -7.52 10.98 -10.95
C THR A 258 -7.60 9.84 -9.93
N PHE A 259 -6.68 8.87 -10.04
CA PHE A 259 -6.57 7.76 -9.10
C PHE A 259 -6.31 8.23 -7.66
N LEU A 260 -5.29 9.06 -7.42
CA LEU A 260 -4.98 9.55 -6.08
C LEU A 260 -6.16 10.32 -5.47
N ARG A 261 -6.86 11.11 -6.28
CA ARG A 261 -8.05 11.83 -5.83
C ARG A 261 -9.14 10.88 -5.35
N GLU A 262 -9.47 9.88 -6.15
CA GLU A 262 -10.50 8.89 -5.81
C GLU A 262 -10.08 8.03 -4.61
N PHE A 263 -8.83 7.57 -4.61
CA PHE A 263 -8.28 6.71 -3.57
C PHE A 263 -8.14 7.42 -2.22
N VAL A 264 -7.46 8.56 -2.19
CA VAL A 264 -7.22 9.31 -0.94
C VAL A 264 -8.54 9.83 -0.38
N ARG A 265 -9.38 10.50 -1.18
CA ARG A 265 -10.62 11.09 -0.66
C ARG A 265 -11.69 10.04 -0.35
N GLY A 266 -11.69 8.91 -1.07
CA GLY A 266 -12.63 7.82 -0.86
C GLY A 266 -12.29 6.96 0.35
N LEU A 267 -11.02 6.55 0.46
CA LEU A 267 -10.61 5.46 1.35
C LEU A 267 -9.66 5.92 2.47
N LEU A 268 -8.57 6.64 2.19
CA LEU A 268 -7.59 7.02 3.24
C LEU A 268 -8.05 8.20 4.11
N ARG A 269 -8.61 9.24 3.50
CA ARG A 269 -9.10 10.46 4.16
C ARG A 269 -8.05 11.12 5.06
N VAL A 270 -8.17 10.93 6.38
CA VAL A 270 -7.27 11.51 7.40
C VAL A 270 -6.00 10.68 7.60
N ASP A 271 -5.95 9.47 7.06
CA ASP A 271 -4.81 8.54 7.22
C ASP A 271 -3.75 8.69 6.11
N PHE A 272 -3.88 9.74 5.27
CA PHE A 272 -2.95 10.02 4.17
C PHE A 272 -1.92 11.06 4.60
N ASP A 273 -0.73 10.59 4.98
CA ASP A 273 0.44 11.45 5.21
C ASP A 273 1.02 11.93 3.88
N PHE A 274 0.53 13.06 3.40
CA PHE A 274 0.95 13.62 2.11
C PHE A 274 2.39 14.11 2.12
N ALA A 275 2.94 14.50 3.27
CA ALA A 275 4.33 14.95 3.36
C ALA A 275 5.30 13.77 3.23
N LEU A 276 5.01 12.65 3.90
CA LEU A 276 5.75 11.41 3.76
C LEU A 276 5.64 10.85 2.34
N PHE A 277 4.44 10.88 1.75
CA PHE A 277 4.24 10.45 0.37
C PHE A 277 5.08 11.28 -0.62
N THR A 278 5.12 12.61 -0.46
CA THR A 278 5.99 13.50 -1.24
C THR A 278 7.47 13.14 -1.09
N ARG A 279 7.93 12.84 0.13
CA ARG A 279 9.31 12.41 0.36
C ARG A 279 9.63 11.15 -0.43
N TYR A 280 8.76 10.13 -0.38
CA TYR A 280 8.99 8.88 -1.13
C TYR A 280 8.97 9.06 -2.65
N LEU A 281 8.18 10.00 -3.18
CA LEU A 281 8.23 10.35 -4.60
C LEU A 281 9.63 10.88 -4.99
N PHE A 282 10.17 11.79 -4.17
CA PHE A 282 11.50 12.36 -4.41
C PHE A 282 12.62 11.36 -4.19
N GLU A 283 12.57 10.56 -3.12
CA GLU A 283 13.53 9.48 -2.89
C GLU A 283 13.57 8.52 -4.08
N THR A 284 12.40 8.09 -4.57
CA THR A 284 12.33 7.20 -5.76
C THR A 284 12.99 7.84 -6.98
N LEU A 285 12.73 9.13 -7.24
CA LEU A 285 13.37 9.84 -8.34
C LEU A 285 14.89 9.76 -8.21
N THR A 286 15.41 10.08 -7.01
CA THR A 286 16.85 10.15 -6.75
C THR A 286 17.54 8.79 -6.73
N GLU A 287 16.83 7.74 -6.29
CA GLU A 287 17.36 6.37 -6.23
C GLU A 287 17.37 5.70 -7.61
N LYS A 288 16.36 5.96 -8.46
CA LYS A 288 16.19 5.27 -9.75
C LYS A 288 16.76 5.99 -10.95
N TYR A 289 16.91 7.32 -10.88
CA TYR A 289 17.31 8.12 -12.02
C TYR A 289 18.46 9.04 -11.65
N VAL A 290 19.50 9.05 -12.48
CA VAL A 290 20.52 10.10 -12.45
C VAL A 290 20.02 11.32 -13.23
N PRO A 291 20.39 12.56 -12.86
CA PRO A 291 19.89 13.77 -13.52
C PRO A 291 20.06 13.77 -15.06
N ALA A 292 21.16 13.21 -15.57
CA ALA A 292 21.42 13.16 -17.01
C ALA A 292 20.53 12.18 -17.79
N ALA A 293 19.89 11.22 -17.11
CA ALA A 293 19.07 10.17 -17.72
C ALA A 293 17.58 10.30 -17.38
N VAL A 294 17.19 11.35 -16.63
CA VAL A 294 15.81 11.56 -16.24
C VAL A 294 14.98 12.00 -17.45
N PRO A 295 13.77 11.46 -17.67
CA PRO A 295 12.87 11.96 -18.71
C PRO A 295 12.56 13.45 -18.50
N ALA A 296 12.63 14.25 -19.57
CA ALA A 296 12.50 15.71 -19.48
C ALA A 296 11.17 16.20 -18.87
N HIS A 297 10.10 15.41 -18.99
CA HIS A 297 8.79 15.73 -18.42
C HIS A 297 8.65 15.33 -16.94
N LEU A 298 9.49 14.41 -16.43
CA LEU A 298 9.27 13.78 -15.12
C LEU A 298 9.32 14.81 -13.98
N PHE A 299 10.28 15.74 -14.00
CA PHE A 299 10.37 16.79 -13.00
C PHE A 299 9.06 17.59 -12.93
N LYS A 300 8.57 18.08 -14.08
CA LYS A 300 7.30 18.80 -14.19
C LYS A 300 6.13 17.96 -13.69
N SER A 301 6.04 16.70 -14.12
CA SER A 301 4.97 15.78 -13.70
C SER A 301 4.97 15.54 -12.20
N LEU A 302 6.14 15.41 -11.56
CA LEU A 302 6.25 15.26 -10.12
C LEU A 302 5.82 16.52 -9.37
N MET A 303 6.25 17.71 -9.81
CA MET A 303 5.80 18.97 -9.22
C MET A 303 4.28 19.12 -9.34
N GLU A 304 3.71 18.76 -10.50
CA GLU A 304 2.26 18.76 -10.75
C GLU A 304 1.49 17.74 -9.92
N LEU A 305 2.09 16.59 -9.63
CA LEU A 305 1.51 15.60 -8.72
C LEU A 305 1.61 16.06 -7.27
N CYS A 306 2.70 16.71 -6.87
CA CYS A 306 2.93 17.07 -5.47
C CYS A 306 2.05 18.21 -4.97
N TRP A 307 1.82 19.26 -5.77
CA TRP A 307 0.99 20.38 -5.32
C TRP A 307 -0.45 19.96 -5.02
N MET A 308 -0.97 18.89 -5.64
CA MET A 308 -2.35 18.48 -5.37
C MET A 308 -2.49 17.73 -4.03
N LEU A 309 -1.41 17.19 -3.46
CA LEU A 309 -1.50 16.25 -2.33
C LEU A 309 -2.09 16.91 -1.06
N PRO A 310 -1.66 18.12 -0.63
CA PRO A 310 -2.31 18.79 0.50
C PRO A 310 -3.80 19.10 0.24
N PHE A 311 -4.22 19.34 -1.01
CA PHE A 311 -5.65 19.52 -1.34
C PHE A 311 -6.48 18.23 -1.13
N LEU A 312 -5.87 17.06 -1.33
CA LEU A 312 -6.53 15.77 -1.07
C LEU A 312 -6.84 15.61 0.42
N ALA A 313 -6.00 16.15 1.29
CA ALA A 313 -6.11 16.08 2.75
C ALA A 313 -6.99 17.19 3.37
N VAL A 314 -7.51 18.14 2.58
CA VAL A 314 -8.51 19.10 3.07
C VAL A 314 -9.86 18.38 3.25
N THR A 315 -10.04 17.82 4.44
CA THR A 315 -11.28 17.16 4.87
C THR A 315 -12.39 18.16 5.19
N PRO A 316 -13.67 17.74 5.27
CA PRO A 316 -14.76 18.61 5.72
C PRO A 316 -14.46 19.29 7.06
N LEU A 317 -13.84 18.57 8.00
CA LEU A 317 -13.49 19.06 9.32
C LEU A 317 -12.39 20.14 9.27
N VAL A 318 -11.36 19.97 8.43
CA VAL A 318 -10.32 21.00 8.20
C VAL A 318 -10.93 22.24 7.54
N ARG A 319 -11.82 22.04 6.56
CA ARG A 319 -12.51 23.14 5.86
C ARG A 319 -13.39 23.95 6.81
N GLU A 320 -14.25 23.28 7.58
CA GLU A 320 -15.11 23.89 8.58
C GLU A 320 -14.29 24.59 9.66
N GLY A 321 -13.26 23.93 10.20
CA GLY A 321 -12.36 24.53 11.19
C GLY A 321 -11.68 25.80 10.68
N THR A 322 -11.23 25.80 9.43
CA THR A 322 -10.61 26.98 8.79
C THR A 322 -11.60 28.14 8.66
N GLN A 323 -12.85 27.86 8.28
CA GLN A 323 -13.89 28.88 8.19
C GLN A 323 -14.27 29.45 9.56
N LEU A 324 -14.47 28.58 10.56
CA LEU A 324 -14.83 28.96 11.91
C LEU A 324 -13.73 29.80 12.59
N ARG A 325 -12.45 29.49 12.37
CA ARG A 325 -11.30 30.26 12.88
C ARG A 325 -11.36 31.74 12.49
N ARG A 326 -11.95 32.05 11.33
CA ARG A 326 -12.06 33.42 10.80
C ARG A 326 -13.38 34.10 11.16
N SER A 327 -14.31 33.38 11.79
CA SER A 327 -15.57 33.93 12.28
C SER A 327 -15.38 34.50 13.69
N THR A 328 -15.66 35.78 13.87
CA THR A 328 -15.43 36.51 15.13
C THR A 328 -16.31 36.05 16.30
N ASN A 329 -17.36 35.27 16.02
CA ASN A 329 -18.41 34.92 16.99
C ASN A 329 -18.52 33.42 17.30
N ILE A 330 -17.58 32.59 16.84
CA ILE A 330 -17.68 31.13 17.01
C ILE A 330 -16.40 30.58 17.64
N THR A 331 -16.56 29.81 18.72
CA THR A 331 -15.45 29.09 19.34
C THR A 331 -15.24 27.77 18.63
N LEU A 332 -14.00 27.46 18.26
CA LEU A 332 -13.63 26.17 17.68
C LEU A 332 -13.82 25.06 18.73
N THR A 333 -14.42 23.94 18.32
CA THR A 333 -14.42 22.74 19.18
C THR A 333 -13.04 22.10 19.21
N GLN A 334 -12.76 21.30 20.24
CA GLN A 334 -11.48 20.59 20.35
C GLN A 334 -11.19 19.71 19.12
N THR A 335 -12.21 19.05 18.56
CA THR A 335 -12.09 18.23 17.35
C THR A 335 -11.62 19.04 16.13
N HIS A 336 -12.10 20.26 15.97
CA HIS A 336 -11.64 21.15 14.90
C HIS A 336 -10.19 21.58 15.15
N ILE A 337 -9.84 21.93 16.39
CA ILE A 337 -8.49 22.33 16.77
C ILE A 337 -7.50 21.19 16.46
N ASP A 338 -7.80 19.96 16.89
CA ASP A 338 -6.95 18.79 16.68
C ASP A 338 -6.77 18.49 15.19
N ALA A 339 -7.84 18.59 14.39
CA ALA A 339 -7.77 18.37 12.95
C ALA A 339 -6.92 19.43 12.25
N LEU A 340 -7.07 20.71 12.62
CA LEU A 340 -6.25 21.80 12.07
C LEU A 340 -4.78 21.66 12.48
N LEU A 341 -4.49 21.33 13.74
CA LEU A 341 -3.12 21.14 14.22
C LEU A 341 -2.40 20.02 13.47
N ARG A 342 -3.07 18.87 13.27
CA ARG A 342 -2.51 17.76 12.48
C ARG A 342 -2.26 18.17 11.04
N PHE A 343 -3.28 18.75 10.38
CA PHE A 343 -3.16 19.22 9.00
C PHE A 343 -2.03 20.24 8.84
N TYR A 344 -1.90 21.19 9.76
CA TYR A 344 -0.84 22.21 9.73
C TYR A 344 0.55 21.65 9.98
N ALA A 345 0.68 20.65 10.86
CA ALA A 345 1.95 19.95 11.05
C ALA A 345 2.39 19.24 9.77
N GLU A 346 1.47 18.58 9.07
CA GLU A 346 1.73 17.92 7.80
C GLU A 346 2.04 18.92 6.67
N VAL A 347 1.29 20.03 6.56
CA VAL A 347 1.58 21.11 5.58
C VAL A 347 2.99 21.66 5.78
N ARG A 348 3.39 21.90 7.03
CA ARG A 348 4.75 22.35 7.35
C ARG A 348 5.79 21.32 6.91
N SER A 349 5.59 20.05 7.24
CA SER A 349 6.48 18.95 6.83
C SER A 349 6.60 18.87 5.31
N PHE A 350 5.47 18.98 4.59
CA PHE A 350 5.43 19.02 3.13
C PHE A 350 6.24 20.17 2.55
N PHE A 351 6.09 21.39 3.06
CA PHE A 351 6.91 22.52 2.61
C PHE A 351 8.40 22.29 2.85
N GLU A 352 8.78 21.75 4.01
CA GLU A 352 10.17 21.44 4.32
C GLU A 352 10.75 20.38 3.38
N VAL A 353 9.99 19.32 3.05
CA VAL A 353 10.37 18.28 2.09
C VAL A 353 10.53 18.85 0.67
N CYS A 354 9.57 19.66 0.20
CA CYS A 354 9.63 20.28 -1.12
C CYS A 354 10.82 21.23 -1.29
N VAL A 355 11.05 22.11 -0.32
CA VAL A 355 12.14 23.08 -0.39
C VAL A 355 13.50 22.39 -0.27
N GLU A 356 13.63 21.37 0.58
CA GLU A 356 14.84 20.54 0.64
C GLU A 356 15.13 19.85 -0.69
N PHE A 357 14.12 19.24 -1.32
CA PHE A 357 14.30 18.61 -2.61
C PHE A 357 14.74 19.61 -3.69
N LEU A 358 14.04 20.76 -3.81
CA LEU A 358 14.38 21.77 -4.80
C LEU A 358 15.81 22.31 -4.59
N ALA A 359 16.20 22.61 -3.35
CA ALA A 359 17.55 23.11 -3.05
C ALA A 359 18.64 22.07 -3.36
N SER A 360 18.47 20.84 -2.87
CA SER A 360 19.51 19.82 -2.91
C SER A 360 19.57 19.01 -4.21
N HIS A 361 18.48 19.00 -4.99
CA HIS A 361 18.34 18.20 -6.22
C HIS A 361 17.94 19.03 -7.44
N HIS A 362 18.41 20.28 -7.51
CA HIS A 362 18.13 21.20 -8.62
C HIS A 362 18.57 20.68 -10.00
N ALA A 363 19.57 19.79 -10.05
CA ALA A 363 20.08 19.19 -11.28
C ALA A 363 19.03 18.40 -12.09
N TYR A 364 17.90 18.00 -11.49
CA TYR A 364 16.82 17.31 -12.19
C TYR A 364 15.93 18.26 -13.03
N CYS A 365 16.14 19.57 -12.95
CA CYS A 365 15.41 20.57 -13.73
C CYS A 365 16.38 21.41 -14.57
N ASN A 366 16.25 21.31 -15.90
CA ASN A 366 17.06 22.09 -16.84
C ASN A 366 16.41 23.43 -17.23
N ASP A 367 15.18 23.71 -16.78
CA ASP A 367 14.45 24.94 -17.05
C ASP A 367 14.38 25.79 -15.78
N SER A 368 15.23 26.81 -15.70
CA SER A 368 15.31 27.72 -14.54
C SER A 368 13.96 28.37 -14.22
N ARG A 369 13.16 28.68 -15.24
CA ARG A 369 11.86 29.33 -15.03
C ARG A 369 10.87 28.34 -14.42
N LEU A 370 10.83 27.10 -14.92
CA LEU A 370 10.04 26.02 -14.31
C LEU A 370 10.50 25.74 -12.87
N PHE A 371 11.80 25.73 -12.62
CA PHE A 371 12.36 25.51 -11.29
C PHE A 371 11.89 26.57 -10.30
N VAL A 372 12.04 27.86 -10.62
CA VAL A 372 11.56 28.96 -9.77
C VAL A 372 10.05 28.86 -9.57
N TYR A 373 9.26 28.64 -10.62
CA TYR A 373 7.81 28.46 -10.48
C TYR A 373 7.41 27.26 -9.62
N SER A 374 8.27 26.26 -9.48
CA SER A 374 7.99 25.10 -8.63
C SER A 374 7.94 25.50 -7.15
N PHE A 375 8.75 26.46 -6.71
CA PHE A 375 8.61 27.07 -5.38
C PHE A 375 7.24 27.74 -5.23
N TYR A 376 6.85 28.62 -6.15
CA TYR A 376 5.57 29.33 -6.06
C TYR A 376 4.36 28.39 -6.08
N ARG A 377 4.43 27.29 -6.84
CA ARG A 377 3.34 26.30 -6.94
C ARG A 377 3.26 25.41 -5.70
N LEU A 378 4.38 24.86 -5.24
CA LEU A 378 4.40 23.96 -4.08
C LEU A 378 4.17 24.69 -2.76
N LEU A 379 4.56 25.96 -2.67
CA LEU A 379 4.33 26.79 -1.49
C LEU A 379 3.00 27.54 -1.55
N TYR A 380 2.15 27.30 -2.56
CA TYR A 380 0.84 27.94 -2.74
C TYR A 380 0.89 29.47 -2.79
N LEU A 381 1.85 30.01 -3.53
CA LEU A 381 1.99 31.44 -3.83
C LEU A 381 1.57 31.79 -5.28
N ALA A 382 1.40 30.80 -6.15
CA ALA A 382 0.84 31.03 -7.49
C ALA A 382 -0.63 31.49 -7.43
N ALA A 383 -1.11 32.13 -8.51
CA ALA A 383 -2.49 32.55 -8.64
C ALA A 383 -3.47 31.37 -8.43
N VAL A 384 -4.57 31.62 -7.73
CA VAL A 384 -5.54 30.56 -7.35
C VAL A 384 -6.09 29.82 -8.57
N ASP A 385 -6.33 30.53 -9.68
CA ASP A 385 -6.85 29.98 -10.93
C ASP A 385 -5.93 28.93 -11.56
N TYR A 386 -4.62 28.99 -11.26
CA TYR A 386 -3.69 27.95 -11.68
C TYR A 386 -4.14 26.58 -11.17
N TYR A 387 -4.56 26.48 -9.91
CA TYR A 387 -4.87 25.20 -9.29
C TYR A 387 -6.26 24.65 -9.67
N SER A 388 -7.22 25.50 -10.05
CA SER A 388 -8.53 25.06 -10.54
C SER A 388 -8.52 24.67 -12.02
N SER A 389 -7.57 25.18 -12.80
CA SER A 389 -7.46 24.91 -14.24
C SER A 389 -7.09 23.45 -14.59
N VAL A 390 -6.61 22.68 -13.61
CA VAL A 390 -6.06 21.34 -13.82
C VAL A 390 -7.14 20.27 -13.62
N ASP A 391 -7.42 19.47 -14.64
CA ASP A 391 -8.37 18.34 -14.61
C ASP A 391 -9.76 18.67 -14.04
N ASN A 392 -10.20 19.93 -14.12
CA ASN A 392 -11.43 20.44 -13.50
C ASN A 392 -11.55 20.12 -12.00
N TRP A 393 -10.42 20.01 -11.29
CA TRP A 393 -10.40 19.76 -9.86
C TRP A 393 -9.16 20.39 -9.18
N PRO A 394 -9.32 21.10 -8.04
CA PRO A 394 -10.56 21.33 -7.30
C PRO A 394 -11.56 22.19 -8.07
N LEU A 395 -12.81 22.16 -7.63
CA LEU A 395 -13.82 23.08 -8.17
C LEU A 395 -13.42 24.53 -7.88
N GLU A 396 -13.71 25.45 -8.80
CA GLU A 396 -13.41 26.88 -8.65
C GLU A 396 -14.01 27.48 -7.36
N ALA A 397 -15.16 26.97 -6.92
CA ALA A 397 -15.80 27.39 -5.67
C ALA A 397 -15.01 26.95 -4.41
N ASP A 398 -14.24 25.87 -4.49
CA ASP A 398 -13.53 25.26 -3.35
C ASP A 398 -12.06 25.67 -3.29
N VAL A 399 -11.41 25.89 -4.43
CA VAL A 399 -9.95 26.09 -4.52
C VAL A 399 -9.45 27.21 -3.61
N THR A 400 -10.18 28.32 -3.54
CA THR A 400 -9.83 29.46 -2.68
C THR A 400 -9.82 29.05 -1.21
N GLN A 401 -10.75 28.19 -0.78
CA GLN A 401 -10.81 27.71 0.60
C GLN A 401 -9.69 26.74 0.90
N PHE A 402 -9.30 25.88 -0.05
CA PHE A 402 -8.19 24.95 0.12
C PHE A 402 -6.86 25.68 0.25
N VAL A 403 -6.59 26.63 -0.65
CA VAL A 403 -5.40 27.49 -0.57
C VAL A 403 -5.36 28.24 0.76
N ARG A 404 -6.50 28.75 1.24
CA ARG A 404 -6.60 29.40 2.56
C ARG A 404 -6.26 28.44 3.71
N ALA A 405 -6.81 27.24 3.72
CA ALA A 405 -6.52 26.24 4.75
C ALA A 405 -5.03 25.93 4.84
N ILE A 406 -4.35 25.81 3.69
CA ILE A 406 -2.90 25.56 3.64
C ILE A 406 -2.09 26.80 4.02
N SER A 407 -2.52 27.97 3.58
CA SER A 407 -1.88 29.25 3.88
C SER A 407 -1.87 29.59 5.37
N ASP A 408 -2.83 29.05 6.12
CA ASP A 408 -3.01 29.25 7.55
C ASP A 408 -2.07 28.40 8.41
N ALA A 409 -1.29 27.49 7.79
CA ALA A 409 -0.28 26.69 8.45
C ALA A 409 0.94 27.54 8.87
N PRO A 410 1.50 27.30 10.08
CA PRO A 410 2.66 28.03 10.56
C PRO A 410 3.92 27.64 9.78
N LEU A 411 4.80 28.62 9.61
CA LEU A 411 6.08 28.45 8.94
C LEU A 411 7.21 28.26 9.95
N SER A 412 8.25 27.52 9.55
CA SER A 412 9.46 27.38 10.36
C SER A 412 10.54 28.37 9.90
N GLU A 413 11.34 28.84 10.85
CA GLU A 413 12.55 29.60 10.54
C GLU A 413 13.49 28.81 9.62
N ALA A 414 13.61 27.51 9.86
CA ALA A 414 14.41 26.60 9.03
C ALA A 414 13.96 26.57 7.56
N LEU A 415 12.65 26.60 7.29
CA LEU A 415 12.11 26.69 5.94
C LEU A 415 12.53 27.99 5.25
N LEU A 416 12.35 29.13 5.91
CA LEU A 416 12.70 30.45 5.35
C LEU A 416 14.21 30.55 5.10
N MET A 417 15.02 30.11 6.07
CA MET A 417 16.48 30.11 5.94
C MET A 417 16.97 29.21 4.80
N ARG A 418 16.28 28.10 4.53
CA ARG A 418 16.63 27.21 3.42
C ARG A 418 16.35 27.86 2.06
N ILE A 419 15.24 28.59 1.91
CA ILE A 419 14.94 29.36 0.70
C ILE A 419 16.01 30.45 0.47
N LEU A 420 16.38 31.19 1.51
CA LEU A 420 17.43 32.23 1.40
C LEU A 420 18.80 31.63 1.04
N LYS A 421 19.15 30.48 1.62
CA LYS A 421 20.39 29.76 1.27
C LYS A 421 20.38 29.31 -0.19
N ALA A 422 19.26 28.79 -0.69
CA ALA A 422 19.12 28.43 -2.10
C ALA A 422 19.37 29.64 -3.02
N GLY A 423 18.80 30.81 -2.73
CA GLY A 423 19.04 32.02 -3.53
C GLY A 423 20.44 32.65 -3.39
N ALA A 424 21.17 32.30 -2.33
CA ALA A 424 22.55 32.73 -2.13
C ALA A 424 23.57 31.79 -2.83
N GLU A 425 23.15 30.59 -3.20
CA GLU A 425 24.00 29.57 -3.81
C GLU A 425 23.97 29.66 -5.34
N GLN A 426 25.12 29.92 -5.97
CA GLN A 426 25.21 30.13 -7.42
C GLN A 426 24.84 28.90 -8.26
N SER A 427 24.94 27.69 -7.71
CA SER A 427 24.56 26.44 -8.38
C SER A 427 23.05 26.26 -8.50
N VAL A 428 22.27 26.84 -7.57
CA VAL A 428 20.83 26.64 -7.53
C VAL A 428 20.17 27.65 -8.48
N PRO A 429 19.26 27.22 -9.38
CA PRO A 429 18.66 28.10 -10.39
C PRO A 429 17.52 28.97 -9.83
N ILE A 430 17.79 29.69 -8.74
CA ILE A 430 16.96 30.74 -8.15
C ILE A 430 17.86 31.89 -7.73
N ASP A 431 17.53 33.12 -8.11
CA ASP A 431 18.35 34.26 -7.72
C ASP A 431 17.97 34.80 -6.32
N ALA A 432 18.79 35.71 -5.80
CA ALA A 432 18.55 36.30 -4.49
C ALA A 432 17.26 37.14 -4.45
N ALA A 433 16.85 37.75 -5.56
CA ALA A 433 15.64 38.58 -5.60
C ALA A 433 14.37 37.71 -5.50
N ASP A 434 14.32 36.62 -6.28
CA ASP A 434 13.24 35.62 -6.23
C ASP A 434 13.18 34.95 -4.85
N ALA A 435 14.32 34.60 -4.26
CA ALA A 435 14.35 34.00 -2.92
C ALA A 435 13.85 34.97 -1.83
N ILE A 436 14.22 36.25 -1.91
CA ILE A 436 13.71 37.29 -1.01
C ILE A 436 12.20 37.49 -1.21
N ASP A 437 11.72 37.54 -2.45
CA ASP A 437 10.29 37.67 -2.77
C ASP A 437 9.47 36.50 -2.21
N LEU A 438 9.95 35.26 -2.35
CA LEU A 438 9.32 34.08 -1.74
C LEU A 438 9.20 34.23 -0.21
N VAL A 439 10.29 34.61 0.46
CA VAL A 439 10.30 34.78 1.92
C VAL A 439 9.42 35.95 2.36
N GLU A 440 9.39 37.04 1.61
CA GLU A 440 8.51 38.17 1.87
C GLU A 440 7.04 37.77 1.78
N ASN A 441 6.64 37.08 0.70
CA ASN A 441 5.27 36.62 0.49
C ASN A 441 4.83 35.61 1.56
N LEU A 442 5.72 34.68 1.92
CA LEU A 442 5.50 33.73 3.01
C LEU A 442 5.34 34.43 4.37
N SER A 443 6.17 35.45 4.64
CA SER A 443 6.13 36.22 5.89
C SER A 443 4.86 37.07 5.97
N LYS A 444 4.45 37.71 4.86
CA LYS A 444 3.16 38.42 4.76
C LYS A 444 2.00 37.48 5.06
N ARG A 445 1.99 36.29 4.44
CA ARG A 445 0.98 35.26 4.69
C ARG A 445 0.91 34.84 6.16
N ALA A 446 2.07 34.59 6.80
CA ALA A 446 2.15 34.23 8.20
C ALA A 446 1.70 35.38 9.13
N SER A 447 1.95 36.64 8.77
CA SER A 447 1.54 37.80 9.57
C SER A 447 0.02 38.01 9.62
N ILE A 448 -0.69 37.53 8.59
CA ILE A 448 -2.15 37.66 8.47
C ILE A 448 -2.87 36.53 9.25
N SER A 449 -2.18 35.43 9.60
CA SER A 449 -2.79 34.28 10.24
C SER A 449 -2.75 34.38 11.78
N SER A 450 -3.93 34.31 12.43
CA SER A 450 -4.05 34.40 13.90
C SER A 450 -3.76 33.06 14.59
N PRO A 451 -2.96 32.96 15.66
CA PRO A 451 -2.65 31.68 16.32
C PRO A 451 -3.92 30.93 16.75
N LEU A 452 -3.97 29.61 16.52
CA LEU A 452 -5.12 28.76 16.86
C LEU A 452 -5.55 28.82 18.33
N ASN A 453 -4.62 29.10 19.25
CA ASN A 453 -4.86 29.04 20.70
C ASN A 453 -4.92 30.40 21.40
N GLY A 454 -4.97 31.54 20.71
CA GLY A 454 -4.87 32.84 21.37
C GLY A 454 -3.56 33.05 22.15
N MET A 455 -2.59 32.14 22.00
CA MET A 455 -1.20 32.36 22.37
C MET A 455 -0.64 33.40 21.41
N SER A 456 -0.90 34.66 21.75
CA SER A 456 -0.09 35.77 21.31
C SER A 456 1.39 35.37 21.46
N CYS A 457 2.20 35.70 20.46
CA CYS A 457 3.65 35.82 20.62
C CYS A 457 3.93 36.89 21.70
N GLN A 458 3.73 36.56 22.97
CA GLN A 458 4.00 37.41 24.13
C GLN A 458 5.16 36.89 24.98
N HIS A 459 6.01 36.02 24.42
CA HIS A 459 7.25 35.59 25.10
C HIS A 459 8.56 36.08 24.49
N TYR A 460 8.49 37.07 23.59
CA TYR A 460 9.69 37.81 23.14
C TYR A 460 9.45 39.32 23.10
N ARG A 461 8.77 39.88 24.10
CA ARG A 461 8.66 41.34 24.26
C ARG A 461 9.66 41.81 25.33
N TYR A 462 10.80 42.34 24.85
CA TYR A 462 11.65 43.33 25.52
C TYR A 462 12.18 42.99 26.93
N GLU A 463 13.24 42.17 27.01
CA GLU A 463 14.25 42.27 28.07
C GLU A 463 15.66 42.46 27.47
N ARG A 464 15.80 43.45 26.60
CA ARG A 464 17.09 44.13 26.36
C ARG A 464 16.76 45.59 26.14
N PHE A 465 17.53 46.49 26.75
CA PHE A 465 17.30 47.94 26.87
C PHE A 465 16.39 48.40 28.02
N THR A 466 16.80 48.13 29.26
CA THR A 466 17.00 49.23 30.21
C THR A 466 18.17 48.90 31.14
N GLY A 467 19.35 49.41 30.79
CA GLY A 467 20.46 49.48 31.73
C GLY A 467 20.12 50.47 32.84
N ARG A 468 19.45 50.01 33.90
CA ARG A 468 19.39 50.76 35.16
C ARG A 468 20.69 50.55 35.91
N ARG A 469 21.50 51.62 35.95
CA ARG A 469 22.63 51.81 36.85
C ARG A 469 22.20 51.46 38.28
N GLY A 470 22.99 50.62 38.94
CA GLY A 470 22.92 50.44 40.38
C GLY A 470 23.43 51.68 41.12
N SER A 471 22.72 52.03 42.19
CA SER A 471 23.25 52.70 43.39
C SER A 471 22.47 52.08 44.55
N SER A 472 23.06 51.23 45.40
CA SER A 472 23.85 51.63 46.58
C SER A 472 23.11 52.58 47.52
N ARG A 473 22.22 52.03 48.36
CA ARG A 473 22.27 52.09 49.83
C ARG A 473 21.10 51.33 50.43
#